data_AF-E3I4I8-F1
#
_entry.id   AF-E3I4I8-F1
#
_cell.length_a   1.000
_cell.length_b   1.000
_cell.length_c   1.000
_cell.angle_alpha   90.00
_cell.angle_beta   90.00
_cell.angle_gamma   90.00
#
_symmetry.space_group_name_H-M   'P 1'
#
loop_
_entity.id
_entity.type
_entity.pdbx_description
1 polymer ?
#
loop_
_entity_poly.entity_id
_entity_poly.type
_entity_poly.pdbx_seq_one_letter_code
_entity_poly.pdbx_strand_id
1 'polypeptide(L)'
;MAKPTLQRGDVLDGFVLEELIHKGGMARLWSVTKPGIDVPMLMKVPVLGEGQDPAAIVSFEMEQMIMPRLSGPHVPRFIAAGDFALHPFIVMERLPGRSLLPRLSELPLPYDEVADIGWKIATALDDLHRQHVIHLDIKPSNILFRETGEAVLLDFGLSHHQQLPDLMQEEFRLPYGTAPYMAPEQLLGVRTDPRSDQFALGVLLYFFSTGVRPFGESERLSTMKKRLWRDPKPPRNLRKDYPLWLQEIVLRCLEVEPAWRYPTAAQLAFELSHYDQIRLTARSERTATDSFWTRVKRRFNPPERKAPVAPQTVYKRLAAAPIIAVAVDLSEASKETNEAVREAAGRALAQLPSARLACLNVLKTSYIATRDTTLDEAGHNKHVNRLVQLQDWAQPLKLKEGQITFHVLEATDPASAILHYAEQNKVDQILLGARRNSFRRSLLGSVSAKVASEAGCTVTVIRVRREEAQAEPESAEAPSSGEVSETVAAP
;
A
#
# COMPACT_ATOMS: atom_id res chain seq x y z
N MET A 1 5.36 -28.32 -0.62
CA MET A 1 4.80 -28.73 -1.92
C MET A 1 4.19 -27.47 -2.52
N ALA A 2 4.67 -27.02 -3.67
CA ALA A 2 4.12 -25.84 -4.34
C ALA A 2 2.59 -25.98 -4.41
N LYS A 3 1.85 -25.00 -3.87
CA LYS A 3 0.38 -24.99 -3.96
C LYS A 3 0.01 -25.24 -5.42
N PRO A 4 -0.91 -26.18 -5.71
CA PRO A 4 -1.30 -26.46 -7.08
C PRO A 4 -1.73 -25.14 -7.73
N THR A 5 -1.29 -24.94 -8.98
CA THR A 5 -1.81 -23.84 -9.79
C THR A 5 -3.31 -24.03 -9.87
N LEU A 6 -4.09 -23.06 -9.37
CA LEU A 6 -5.55 -23.11 -9.41
C LEU A 6 -6.03 -23.48 -10.82
N GLN A 7 -6.98 -24.41 -10.87
CA GLN A 7 -7.57 -24.92 -12.10
C GLN A 7 -9.07 -24.68 -12.12
N ARG A 8 -9.63 -24.71 -13.33
CA ARG A 8 -11.08 -24.76 -13.50
C ARG A 8 -11.65 -25.96 -12.74
N GLY A 9 -12.73 -25.74 -11.99
CA GLY A 9 -13.39 -26.74 -11.15
C GLY A 9 -12.94 -26.72 -9.69
N ASP A 10 -11.82 -26.06 -9.36
CA ASP A 10 -11.40 -25.91 -7.97
C ASP A 10 -12.45 -25.09 -7.18
N VAL A 11 -12.58 -25.41 -5.89
CA VAL A 11 -13.51 -24.72 -4.99
C VAL A 11 -12.74 -23.97 -3.92
N LEU A 12 -12.95 -22.65 -3.86
CA LEU A 12 -12.37 -21.77 -2.85
C LEU A 12 -13.50 -21.14 -2.02
N ASP A 13 -13.60 -21.48 -0.75
CA ASP A 13 -14.64 -20.98 0.17
C ASP A 13 -16.09 -21.08 -0.40
N GLY A 14 -16.35 -22.20 -1.06
CA GLY A 14 -17.63 -22.49 -1.73
C GLY A 14 -17.83 -21.82 -3.09
N PHE A 15 -16.86 -21.03 -3.58
CA PHE A 15 -16.85 -20.51 -4.95
C PHE A 15 -16.15 -21.48 -5.89
N VAL A 16 -16.86 -21.91 -6.94
CA VAL A 16 -16.32 -22.80 -7.97
C VAL A 16 -15.62 -21.95 -9.04
N LEU A 17 -14.36 -22.26 -9.34
CA LEU A 17 -13.60 -21.61 -10.41
C LEU A 17 -14.08 -22.11 -11.77
N GLU A 18 -14.50 -21.20 -12.64
CA GLU A 18 -14.90 -21.50 -14.01
C GLU A 18 -13.77 -21.15 -14.99
N GLU A 19 -13.93 -20.05 -15.72
CA GLU A 19 -12.99 -19.60 -16.75
C GLU A 19 -11.93 -18.67 -16.15
N LEU A 20 -10.66 -18.88 -16.50
CA LEU A 20 -9.59 -17.91 -16.23
C LEU A 20 -9.71 -16.75 -17.24
N ILE A 21 -10.25 -15.61 -16.79
CA ILE A 21 -10.51 -14.43 -17.61
C ILE A 21 -9.22 -13.67 -17.93
N HIS A 22 -8.31 -13.58 -16.96
CA HIS A 22 -7.06 -12.85 -17.14
C HIS A 22 -5.92 -13.42 -16.30
N LYS A 23 -4.73 -13.46 -16.91
CA LYS A 23 -3.46 -13.80 -16.26
C LYS A 23 -2.55 -12.58 -16.28
N GLY A 24 -2.56 -11.81 -15.19
CA GLY A 24 -1.71 -10.64 -15.00
C GLY A 24 -0.43 -10.97 -14.24
N GLY A 25 0.46 -9.97 -14.13
CA GLY A 25 1.69 -10.08 -13.33
C GLY A 25 1.43 -10.10 -11.82
N MET A 26 0.40 -9.38 -11.36
CA MET A 26 0.08 -9.24 -9.92
C MET A 26 -1.07 -10.14 -9.47
N ALA A 27 -2.02 -10.44 -10.35
CA ALA A 27 -3.20 -11.24 -10.01
C ALA A 27 -3.72 -12.07 -11.19
N ARG A 28 -4.44 -13.14 -10.86
CA ARG A 28 -5.27 -13.94 -11.77
C ARG A 28 -6.73 -13.59 -11.52
N LEU A 29 -7.50 -13.43 -12.60
CA LEU A 29 -8.93 -13.17 -12.54
C LEU A 29 -9.70 -14.38 -13.07
N TRP A 30 -10.57 -14.93 -12.24
CA TRP A 30 -11.41 -16.09 -12.55
C TRP A 30 -12.87 -15.71 -12.56
N SER A 31 -13.64 -16.18 -13.54
CA SER A 31 -15.08 -16.25 -13.39
C SER A 31 -15.40 -17.30 -12.34
N VAL A 32 -16.34 -17.00 -11.43
CA VAL A 32 -16.72 -17.93 -10.37
C VAL A 32 -18.23 -18.02 -10.19
N THR A 33 -18.69 -19.13 -9.65
CA THR A 33 -20.09 -19.36 -9.27
C THR A 33 -20.17 -19.82 -7.81
N LYS A 34 -21.28 -19.54 -7.13
CA LYS A 34 -21.54 -20.05 -5.77
C LYS A 34 -23.04 -20.36 -5.65
N PRO A 35 -23.43 -21.55 -5.16
CA PRO A 35 -24.84 -21.87 -4.97
C PRO A 35 -25.55 -20.80 -4.15
N GLY A 36 -26.72 -20.34 -4.64
CA GLY A 36 -27.51 -19.29 -4.00
C GLY A 36 -27.11 -17.85 -4.33
N ILE A 37 -26.11 -17.65 -5.21
CA ILE A 37 -25.72 -16.34 -5.72
C ILE A 37 -25.80 -16.33 -7.24
N ASP A 38 -26.90 -15.77 -7.78
CA ASP A 38 -27.21 -15.79 -9.22
C ASP A 38 -26.64 -14.58 -9.99
N VAL A 39 -25.71 -13.84 -9.40
CA VAL A 39 -25.03 -12.74 -10.10
C VAL A 39 -23.74 -13.24 -10.75
N PRO A 40 -23.35 -12.71 -11.92
CA PRO A 40 -22.02 -12.96 -12.47
C PRO A 40 -20.92 -12.48 -11.50
N MET A 41 -19.97 -13.34 -11.18
CA MET A 41 -18.90 -13.04 -10.23
C MET A 41 -17.51 -13.22 -10.82
N LEU A 42 -16.59 -12.37 -10.37
CA LEU A 42 -15.18 -12.40 -10.70
C LEU A 42 -14.38 -12.54 -9.40
N MET A 43 -13.46 -13.50 -9.37
CA MET A 43 -12.52 -13.70 -8.28
C MET A 43 -11.12 -13.25 -8.70
N LYS A 44 -10.56 -12.29 -7.96
CA LYS A 44 -9.16 -11.86 -8.05
C LYS A 44 -8.33 -12.65 -7.04
N VAL A 45 -7.27 -13.30 -7.49
CA VAL A 45 -6.33 -14.07 -6.66
C VAL A 45 -4.92 -13.52 -6.90
N PRO A 46 -4.16 -13.12 -5.87
CA PRO A 46 -2.82 -12.58 -6.05
C PRO A 46 -1.85 -13.65 -6.56
N VAL A 47 -0.86 -13.25 -7.36
CA VAL A 47 0.20 -14.15 -7.84
C VAL A 47 1.29 -14.23 -6.78
N LEU A 48 1.33 -15.34 -6.05
CA LEU A 48 2.31 -15.62 -5.00
C LEU A 48 3.43 -16.51 -5.56
N GLY A 49 4.36 -15.93 -6.33
CA GLY A 49 5.42 -16.67 -7.03
C GLY A 49 6.85 -16.26 -6.66
N GLU A 50 7.83 -17.03 -7.12
CA GLU A 50 9.24 -16.67 -6.95
C GLU A 50 9.60 -15.38 -7.72
N GLY A 51 10.38 -14.50 -7.10
CA GLY A 51 10.83 -13.23 -7.71
C GLY A 51 9.73 -12.18 -7.92
N GLN A 52 8.52 -12.39 -7.38
CA GLN A 52 7.43 -11.41 -7.46
C GLN A 52 7.64 -10.26 -6.47
N ASP A 53 7.24 -9.06 -6.90
CA ASP A 53 7.30 -7.84 -6.10
C ASP A 53 6.34 -7.93 -4.89
N PRO A 54 6.81 -7.74 -3.64
CA PRO A 54 5.96 -7.68 -2.45
C PRO A 54 4.77 -6.72 -2.59
N ALA A 55 4.89 -5.68 -3.41
CA ALA A 55 3.80 -4.75 -3.69
C ALA A 55 2.53 -5.41 -4.23
N ALA A 56 2.62 -6.58 -4.88
CA ALA A 56 1.44 -7.33 -5.30
C ALA A 56 0.61 -7.85 -4.11
N ILE A 57 1.26 -8.24 -3.01
CA ILE A 57 0.59 -8.73 -1.80
C ILE A 57 -0.03 -7.54 -1.04
N VAL A 58 0.76 -6.49 -0.85
CA VAL A 58 0.33 -5.30 -0.09
C VAL A 58 -0.79 -4.55 -0.81
N SER A 59 -0.70 -4.41 -2.14
CA SER A 59 -1.80 -3.82 -2.92
C SER A 59 -3.07 -4.67 -2.86
N PHE A 60 -2.94 -5.99 -2.84
CA PHE A 60 -4.07 -6.89 -2.68
C PHE A 60 -4.70 -6.79 -1.28
N GLU A 61 -3.91 -6.60 -0.22
CA GLU A 61 -4.40 -6.31 1.13
C GLU A 61 -5.13 -4.96 1.18
N MET A 62 -4.56 -3.92 0.56
CA MET A 62 -5.18 -2.60 0.46
C MET A 62 -6.55 -2.68 -0.23
N GLU A 63 -6.67 -3.44 -1.31
CA GLU A 63 -7.92 -3.64 -2.03
C GLU A 63 -8.96 -4.39 -1.20
N GLN A 64 -8.56 -5.44 -0.48
CA GLN A 64 -9.43 -6.16 0.46
C GLN A 64 -9.97 -5.26 1.57
N MET A 65 -9.18 -4.30 2.06
CA MET A 65 -9.63 -3.36 3.08
C MET A 65 -10.58 -2.29 2.51
N ILE A 66 -10.32 -1.80 1.29
CA ILE A 66 -11.10 -0.70 0.69
C ILE A 66 -12.44 -1.20 0.14
N MET A 67 -12.44 -2.26 -0.67
CA MET A 67 -13.60 -2.66 -1.46
C MET A 67 -14.89 -2.90 -0.64
N PRO A 68 -14.87 -3.55 0.54
CA PRO A 68 -16.07 -3.77 1.35
C PRO A 68 -16.75 -2.48 1.82
N ARG A 69 -16.04 -1.35 1.80
CA ARG A 69 -16.53 -0.03 2.26
C ARG A 69 -17.11 0.81 1.13
N LEU A 70 -16.95 0.37 -0.12
CA LEU A 70 -17.43 1.07 -1.30
C LEU A 70 -18.82 0.59 -1.71
N SER A 71 -19.62 1.52 -2.22
CA SER A 71 -20.98 1.26 -2.69
C SER A 71 -21.33 2.17 -3.87
N GLY A 72 -22.44 1.87 -4.54
CA GLY A 72 -22.93 2.67 -5.67
C GLY A 72 -22.55 2.12 -7.04
N PRO A 73 -22.93 2.82 -8.13
CA PRO A 73 -22.79 2.33 -9.49
C PRO A 73 -21.36 2.40 -10.01
N HIS A 74 -20.50 3.22 -9.40
CA HIS A 74 -19.16 3.54 -9.91
C HIS A 74 -18.06 2.55 -9.50
N VAL A 75 -18.44 1.47 -8.80
CA VAL A 75 -17.55 0.40 -8.34
C VAL A 75 -18.21 -0.96 -8.59
N PRO A 76 -17.43 -2.04 -8.81
CA PRO A 76 -17.97 -3.40 -8.78
C PRO A 76 -18.49 -3.72 -7.38
N ARG A 77 -19.66 -4.34 -7.28
CA ARG A 77 -20.17 -4.77 -5.97
C ARG A 77 -19.25 -5.81 -5.32
N PHE A 78 -18.78 -5.53 -4.10
CA PHE A 78 -18.04 -6.50 -3.29
C PHE A 78 -18.95 -7.66 -2.85
N ILE A 79 -18.43 -8.88 -2.83
CA ILE A 79 -19.19 -10.09 -2.48
C ILE A 79 -18.54 -10.84 -1.32
N ALA A 80 -17.24 -11.12 -1.41
CA ALA A 80 -16.50 -11.84 -0.38
C ALA A 80 -14.99 -11.61 -0.50
N ALA A 81 -14.25 -11.88 0.57
CA ALA A 81 -12.79 -11.96 0.56
C ALA A 81 -12.33 -13.19 1.35
N GLY A 82 -11.21 -13.77 0.93
CA GLY A 82 -10.60 -14.94 1.56
C GLY A 82 -9.46 -14.57 2.50
N ASP A 83 -9.23 -15.40 3.51
CA ASP A 83 -8.14 -15.23 4.47
C ASP A 83 -6.77 -15.48 3.82
N PHE A 84 -5.79 -14.59 4.08
CA PHE A 84 -4.41 -14.76 3.66
C PHE A 84 -3.75 -16.05 4.18
N ALA A 85 -4.12 -16.52 5.37
CA ALA A 85 -3.59 -17.74 5.98
C ALA A 85 -3.96 -19.00 5.19
N LEU A 86 -5.16 -19.01 4.60
CA LEU A 86 -5.68 -20.14 3.85
C LEU A 86 -5.47 -19.95 2.35
N HIS A 87 -6.17 -18.96 1.79
CA HIS A 87 -6.08 -18.60 0.38
C HIS A 87 -6.63 -17.18 0.17
N PRO A 88 -5.78 -16.18 -0.11
CA PRO A 88 -6.24 -14.82 -0.34
C PRO A 88 -7.00 -14.73 -1.67
N PHE A 89 -8.21 -14.18 -1.64
CA PHE A 89 -9.00 -13.87 -2.83
C PHE A 89 -9.97 -12.70 -2.57
N ILE A 90 -10.41 -12.01 -3.62
CA ILE A 90 -11.53 -11.05 -3.57
C ILE A 90 -12.56 -11.50 -4.61
N VAL A 91 -13.80 -11.71 -4.20
CA VAL A 91 -14.94 -11.92 -5.09
C VAL A 91 -15.74 -10.64 -5.21
N MET A 92 -16.00 -10.24 -6.45
CA MET A 92 -16.74 -9.05 -6.80
C MET A 92 -17.68 -9.31 -7.99
N GLU A 93 -18.59 -8.39 -8.26
CA GLU A 93 -19.42 -8.37 -9.45
C GLU A 93 -18.55 -8.47 -10.73
N ARG A 94 -18.88 -9.42 -11.60
CA ARG A 94 -18.32 -9.47 -12.95
C ARG A 94 -19.14 -8.57 -13.86
N LEU A 95 -18.58 -7.42 -14.21
CA LEU A 95 -19.22 -6.49 -15.13
C LEU A 95 -19.14 -7.01 -16.58
N PRO A 96 -20.22 -6.89 -17.37
CA PRO A 96 -20.16 -7.14 -18.80
C PRO A 96 -19.34 -6.05 -19.52
N GLY A 97 -18.77 -6.37 -20.67
CA GLY A 97 -18.05 -5.42 -21.52
C GLY A 97 -16.53 -5.43 -21.35
N ARG A 98 -15.87 -4.43 -21.96
CA ARG A 98 -14.41 -4.26 -21.95
C ARG A 98 -14.08 -2.92 -21.29
N SER A 99 -12.91 -2.85 -20.68
CA SER A 99 -12.36 -1.58 -20.20
C SER A 99 -12.07 -0.63 -21.37
N LEU A 100 -11.64 0.59 -21.07
CA LEU A 100 -11.21 1.56 -22.09
C LEU A 100 -9.89 1.20 -22.78
N LEU A 101 -9.20 0.13 -22.36
CA LEU A 101 -7.91 -0.26 -22.94
C LEU A 101 -7.95 -0.56 -24.45
N PRO A 102 -8.94 -1.28 -25.01
CA PRO A 102 -9.01 -1.53 -26.45
C PRO A 102 -9.23 -0.26 -27.27
N ARG A 103 -9.85 0.79 -26.68
CA ARG A 103 -10.06 2.08 -27.35
C ARG A 103 -8.75 2.78 -27.72
N LEU A 104 -7.61 2.35 -27.14
CA LEU A 104 -6.30 2.89 -27.47
C LEU A 104 -5.92 2.71 -28.95
N SER A 105 -6.44 1.70 -29.65
CA SER A 105 -6.19 1.52 -31.09
C SER A 105 -6.96 2.49 -31.98
N GLU A 106 -7.95 3.19 -31.43
CA GLU A 106 -8.84 4.10 -32.15
C GLU A 106 -8.43 5.57 -32.01
N LEU A 107 -7.36 5.85 -31.26
CA LEU A 107 -6.94 7.22 -30.98
C LEU A 107 -6.39 7.92 -32.25
N PRO A 108 -6.61 9.24 -32.39
CA PRO A 108 -7.37 10.09 -31.47
C PRO A 108 -8.89 9.99 -31.66
N LEU A 109 -9.64 10.12 -30.56
CA LEU A 109 -11.11 10.10 -30.55
C LEU A 109 -11.70 11.49 -30.90
N PRO A 110 -12.97 11.53 -31.37
CA PRO A 110 -13.77 12.76 -31.47
C PRO A 110 -13.84 13.54 -30.14
N TYR A 111 -13.83 14.87 -30.20
CA TYR A 111 -13.71 15.72 -29.01
C TYR A 111 -14.92 15.67 -28.08
N ASP A 112 -16.11 15.56 -28.66
CA ASP A 112 -17.38 15.33 -27.96
C ASP A 112 -17.37 14.00 -27.22
N GLU A 113 -16.87 12.94 -27.86
CA GLU A 113 -16.72 11.64 -27.20
C GLU A 113 -15.70 11.68 -26.05
N VAL A 114 -14.58 12.39 -26.23
CA VAL A 114 -13.58 12.60 -25.16
C VAL A 114 -14.19 13.35 -23.97
N ALA A 115 -15.04 14.36 -24.23
CA ALA A 115 -15.74 15.09 -23.18
C ALA A 115 -16.74 14.20 -22.44
N ASP A 116 -17.53 13.39 -23.15
CA ASP A 116 -18.50 12.45 -22.56
C ASP A 116 -17.80 11.41 -21.67
N ILE A 117 -16.74 10.77 -22.16
CA ILE A 117 -15.90 9.84 -21.38
C ILE A 117 -15.35 10.56 -20.14
N GLY A 118 -14.83 11.77 -20.33
CA GLY A 118 -14.30 12.60 -19.25
C GLY A 118 -15.31 12.89 -18.15
N TRP A 119 -16.51 13.33 -18.55
CA TRP A 119 -17.59 13.66 -17.65
C TRP A 119 -18.01 12.46 -16.81
N LYS A 120 -18.18 11.29 -17.43
CA LYS A 120 -18.54 10.05 -16.73
C LYS A 120 -17.47 9.62 -15.73
N ILE A 121 -16.18 9.69 -16.09
CA ILE A 121 -15.08 9.37 -15.17
C ILE A 121 -15.01 10.39 -14.03
N ALA A 122 -15.13 11.68 -14.31
CA ALA A 122 -15.13 12.72 -13.29
C ALA A 122 -16.30 12.57 -12.30
N THR A 123 -17.46 12.12 -12.78
CA THR A 123 -18.62 11.79 -11.94
C THR A 123 -18.32 10.61 -11.02
N ALA A 124 -17.72 9.54 -11.55
CA ALA A 124 -17.29 8.38 -10.76
C ALA A 124 -16.24 8.74 -9.70
N LEU A 125 -15.30 9.63 -10.04
CA LEU A 125 -14.31 10.14 -9.11
C LEU A 125 -14.95 10.97 -7.98
N ASP A 126 -15.93 11.82 -8.28
CA ASP A 126 -16.63 12.59 -7.24
C ASP A 126 -17.33 11.66 -6.24
N ASP A 127 -18.02 10.64 -6.73
CA ASP A 127 -18.70 9.65 -5.88
C ASP A 127 -17.69 8.89 -4.99
N LEU A 128 -16.58 8.44 -5.56
CA LEU A 128 -15.51 7.76 -4.82
C LEU A 128 -14.86 8.67 -3.77
N HIS A 129 -14.60 9.94 -4.12
CA HIS A 129 -14.00 10.93 -3.22
C HIS A 129 -14.91 11.24 -2.03
N ARG A 130 -16.24 11.25 -2.21
CA ARG A 130 -17.23 11.36 -1.12
C ARG A 130 -17.22 10.16 -0.18
N GLN A 131 -16.83 8.99 -0.69
CA GLN A 131 -16.60 7.76 0.09
C GLN A 131 -15.18 7.71 0.69
N HIS A 132 -14.47 8.85 0.76
CA HIS A 132 -13.13 8.98 1.35
C HIS A 132 -12.02 8.21 0.64
N VAL A 133 -12.23 7.80 -0.61
CA VAL A 133 -11.22 7.06 -1.39
C VAL A 133 -10.66 7.93 -2.49
N ILE A 134 -9.34 7.86 -2.69
CA ILE A 134 -8.61 8.40 -3.83
C ILE A 134 -8.08 7.20 -4.61
N HIS A 135 -8.36 7.12 -5.91
CA HIS A 135 -8.10 5.91 -6.67
C HIS A 135 -6.60 5.69 -6.94
N LEU A 136 -5.87 6.77 -7.27
CA LEU A 136 -4.42 6.83 -7.50
C LEU A 136 -3.86 6.02 -8.68
N ASP A 137 -4.69 5.26 -9.41
CA ASP A 137 -4.29 4.47 -10.59
C ASP A 137 -5.32 4.53 -11.72
N ILE A 138 -5.83 5.74 -11.98
CA ILE A 138 -6.74 6.01 -13.09
C ILE A 138 -6.01 5.83 -14.42
N LYS A 139 -6.47 4.83 -15.19
CA LYS A 139 -5.89 4.44 -16.50
C LYS A 139 -6.93 3.67 -17.33
N PRO A 140 -6.72 3.50 -18.65
CA PRO A 140 -7.73 2.90 -19.53
C PRO A 140 -8.12 1.47 -19.15
N SER A 141 -7.19 0.67 -18.61
CA SER A 141 -7.49 -0.71 -18.19
C SER A 141 -8.38 -0.81 -16.95
N ASN A 142 -8.44 0.26 -16.14
CA ASN A 142 -9.14 0.30 -14.86
C ASN A 142 -10.47 1.06 -14.93
N ILE A 143 -10.93 1.38 -16.15
CA ILE A 143 -12.19 2.09 -16.38
C ILE A 143 -13.04 1.26 -17.33
N LEU A 144 -14.26 0.94 -16.93
CA LEU A 144 -15.27 0.27 -17.73
C LEU A 144 -16.56 1.11 -17.71
N PHE A 145 -17.48 0.87 -18.64
CA PHE A 145 -18.82 1.48 -18.61
C PHE A 145 -19.89 0.40 -18.42
N ARG A 146 -20.85 0.67 -17.54
CA ARG A 146 -22.09 -0.13 -17.48
C ARG A 146 -22.88 0.07 -18.77
N GLU A 147 -23.77 -0.87 -19.08
CA GLU A 147 -24.71 -0.73 -20.21
C GLU A 147 -25.62 0.52 -20.04
N THR A 148 -25.88 0.89 -18.80
CA THR A 148 -26.61 2.11 -18.40
C THR A 148 -25.80 3.40 -18.55
N GLY A 149 -24.49 3.31 -18.84
CA GLY A 149 -23.63 4.44 -19.22
C GLY A 149 -22.73 4.98 -18.12
N GLU A 150 -22.87 4.54 -16.87
CA GLU A 150 -22.00 4.96 -15.76
C GLU A 150 -20.59 4.39 -15.90
N ALA A 151 -19.58 5.22 -15.62
CA ALA A 151 -18.20 4.76 -15.49
C ALA A 151 -18.05 3.93 -14.22
N VAL A 152 -17.36 2.80 -14.32
CA VAL A 152 -16.98 1.94 -13.20
C VAL A 152 -15.46 1.89 -13.10
N LEU A 153 -14.95 2.21 -11.91
CA LEU A 153 -13.53 2.20 -11.60
C LEU A 153 -13.14 0.85 -10.98
N LEU A 154 -12.02 0.30 -11.44
CA LEU A 154 -11.54 -1.04 -11.09
C LEU A 154 -10.16 -0.95 -10.45
N ASP A 155 -9.80 -1.98 -9.67
CA ASP A 155 -8.47 -2.16 -9.08
C ASP A 155 -8.09 -1.08 -8.05
N PHE A 156 -8.51 -1.32 -6.80
CA PHE A 156 -8.28 -0.40 -5.68
C PHE A 156 -6.97 -0.67 -4.93
N GLY A 157 -6.11 -1.56 -5.44
CA GLY A 157 -4.92 -1.98 -4.71
C GLY A 157 -3.87 -0.89 -4.48
N LEU A 158 -3.89 0.17 -5.29
CA LEU A 158 -3.02 1.34 -5.11
C LEU A 158 -3.74 2.54 -4.49
N SER A 159 -5.04 2.41 -4.23
CA SER A 159 -5.88 3.50 -3.72
C SER A 159 -5.51 3.88 -2.29
N HIS A 160 -5.96 5.06 -1.90
CA HIS A 160 -5.83 5.58 -0.54
C HIS A 160 -7.21 5.83 0.03
N HIS A 161 -7.48 5.34 1.24
CA HIS A 161 -8.73 5.60 1.97
C HIS A 161 -8.41 6.43 3.21
N GLN A 162 -9.01 7.62 3.35
CA GLN A 162 -8.64 8.60 4.40
C GLN A 162 -8.82 8.09 5.84
N GLN A 163 -9.65 7.06 6.02
CA GLN A 163 -9.95 6.45 7.32
C GLN A 163 -9.26 5.10 7.56
N LEU A 164 -8.39 4.65 6.65
CA LEU A 164 -7.62 3.41 6.79
C LEU A 164 -6.12 3.73 6.82
N PRO A 165 -5.28 2.85 7.40
CA PRO A 165 -3.84 2.94 7.19
C PRO A 165 -3.51 2.80 5.70
N ASP A 166 -2.50 3.54 5.23
CA ASP A 166 -2.02 3.46 3.84
C ASP A 166 -0.83 2.50 3.78
N LEU A 167 -1.13 1.20 3.63
CA LEU A 167 -0.11 0.15 3.63
C LEU A 167 0.96 0.38 2.55
N MET A 168 0.55 0.89 1.40
CA MET A 168 1.47 1.20 0.29
C MET A 168 2.47 2.29 0.68
N GLN A 169 2.04 3.32 1.42
CA GLN A 169 2.92 4.39 1.89
C GLN A 169 3.78 3.97 3.10
N GLU A 170 3.24 3.11 3.97
CA GLU A 170 3.93 2.64 5.17
C GLU A 170 5.08 1.67 4.83
N GLU A 171 4.85 0.75 3.87
CA GLU A 171 5.79 -0.31 3.49
C GLU A 171 6.77 0.11 2.38
N PHE A 172 6.32 0.92 1.40
CA PHE A 172 7.15 1.28 0.25
C PHE A 172 7.59 2.75 0.20
N ARG A 173 8.73 2.98 -0.47
CA ARG A 173 9.33 4.31 -0.66
C ARG A 173 9.23 4.82 -2.09
N LEU A 174 9.21 3.90 -3.06
CA LEU A 174 9.04 4.27 -4.46
C LEU A 174 7.56 4.43 -4.78
N PRO A 175 7.19 5.41 -5.61
CA PRO A 175 5.80 5.59 -5.99
C PRO A 175 5.37 4.42 -6.90
N TYR A 176 4.36 3.68 -6.44
CA TYR A 176 3.70 2.64 -7.22
C TYR A 176 2.53 3.23 -8.00
N GLY A 177 2.35 2.75 -9.24
CA GLY A 177 1.28 3.19 -10.14
C GLY A 177 1.72 3.19 -11.59
N THR A 178 0.78 3.49 -12.47
CA THR A 178 1.04 3.46 -13.91
C THR A 178 1.74 4.74 -14.35
N ALA A 179 3.06 4.65 -14.55
CA ALA A 179 3.96 5.79 -14.75
C ALA A 179 3.46 6.89 -15.71
N PRO A 180 2.84 6.58 -16.87
CA PRO A 180 2.29 7.59 -17.76
C PRO A 180 1.19 8.48 -17.15
N TYR A 181 0.40 8.02 -16.19
CA TYR A 181 -0.75 8.75 -15.63
C TYR A 181 -0.48 9.37 -14.26
N MET A 182 0.62 8.99 -13.61
CA MET A 182 0.96 9.41 -12.25
C MET A 182 1.14 10.93 -12.11
N ALA A 183 0.53 11.48 -11.05
CA ALA A 183 0.55 12.89 -10.72
C ALA A 183 1.89 13.35 -10.10
N PRO A 184 2.27 14.64 -10.25
CA PRO A 184 3.47 15.22 -9.64
C PRO A 184 3.61 14.96 -8.14
N GLU A 185 2.52 15.12 -7.38
CA GLU A 185 2.48 14.93 -5.93
C GLU A 185 2.65 13.47 -5.51
N GLN A 186 2.16 12.51 -6.30
CA GLN A 186 2.39 11.07 -6.07
C GLN A 186 3.88 10.72 -6.19
N LEU A 187 4.60 11.34 -7.12
CA LEU A 187 6.06 11.18 -7.26
C LEU A 187 6.85 11.70 -6.05
N LEU A 188 6.21 12.53 -5.24
CA LEU A 188 6.75 13.08 -3.99
C LEU A 188 6.26 12.32 -2.76
N GLY A 189 5.52 11.22 -2.94
CA GLY A 189 4.96 10.42 -1.86
C GLY A 189 3.67 10.97 -1.25
N VAL A 190 3.06 11.99 -1.85
CA VAL A 190 1.76 12.52 -1.39
C VAL A 190 0.65 11.71 -2.05
N ARG A 191 -0.04 10.89 -1.25
CA ARG A 191 -1.16 10.02 -1.68
C ARG A 191 -2.53 10.50 -1.19
N THR A 192 -2.56 11.59 -0.44
CA THR A 192 -3.75 12.09 0.27
C THR A 192 -4.50 13.21 -0.47
N ASP A 193 -4.04 13.67 -1.63
CA ASP A 193 -4.72 14.72 -2.40
C ASP A 193 -5.60 14.11 -3.53
N PRO A 194 -6.93 14.25 -3.47
CA PRO A 194 -7.85 13.70 -4.49
C PRO A 194 -7.64 14.31 -5.89
N ARG A 195 -6.98 15.47 -5.97
CA ARG A 195 -6.66 16.11 -7.26
C ARG A 195 -5.60 15.34 -8.04
N SER A 196 -4.96 14.32 -7.44
CA SER A 196 -4.14 13.34 -8.15
C SER A 196 -4.94 12.59 -9.22
N ASP A 197 -6.18 12.19 -8.90
CA ASP A 197 -7.05 11.49 -9.86
C ASP A 197 -7.49 12.42 -11.01
N GLN A 198 -7.69 13.71 -10.72
CA GLN A 198 -8.00 14.71 -11.75
C GLN A 198 -6.82 14.91 -12.72
N PHE A 199 -5.59 14.85 -12.22
CA PHE A 199 -4.41 14.90 -13.09
C PHE A 199 -4.35 13.69 -14.00
N ALA A 200 -4.56 12.49 -13.46
CA ALA A 200 -4.60 11.26 -14.25
C ALA A 200 -5.72 11.30 -15.30
N LEU A 201 -6.90 11.83 -14.96
CA LEU A 201 -7.97 12.10 -15.92
C LEU A 201 -7.54 13.14 -16.97
N GLY A 202 -6.85 14.21 -16.59
CA GLY A 202 -6.27 15.18 -17.53
C GLY A 202 -5.30 14.54 -18.52
N VAL A 203 -4.48 13.58 -18.07
CA VAL A 203 -3.61 12.79 -18.93
C VAL A 203 -4.42 11.93 -19.90
N LEU A 204 -5.50 11.29 -19.44
CA LEU A 204 -6.41 10.52 -20.30
C LEU A 204 -7.06 11.39 -21.36
N LEU A 205 -7.64 12.52 -20.99
CA LEU A 205 -8.28 13.47 -21.92
C LEU A 205 -7.29 13.96 -22.97
N TYR A 206 -6.08 14.33 -22.55
CA TYR A 206 -5.00 14.70 -23.45
C TYR A 206 -4.70 13.57 -24.43
N PHE A 207 -4.47 12.36 -23.91
CA PHE A 207 -4.05 11.23 -24.71
C PHE A 207 -5.13 10.81 -25.70
N PHE A 208 -6.39 10.74 -25.27
CA PHE A 208 -7.50 10.32 -26.12
C PHE A 208 -7.78 11.32 -27.24
N SER A 209 -7.66 12.62 -26.97
CA SER A 209 -7.93 13.66 -27.97
C SER A 209 -6.76 13.94 -28.93
N THR A 210 -5.53 13.56 -28.56
CA THR A 210 -4.32 13.84 -29.36
C THR A 210 -3.62 12.61 -29.91
N GLY A 211 -3.88 11.42 -29.37
CA GLY A 211 -3.14 10.19 -29.67
C GLY A 211 -1.73 10.14 -29.09
N VAL A 212 -1.30 11.16 -28.35
CA VAL A 212 0.06 11.27 -27.78
C VAL A 212 -0.02 11.50 -26.28
N ARG A 213 0.85 10.88 -25.48
CA ARG A 213 0.88 11.12 -24.03
C ARG A 213 1.59 12.45 -23.70
N PRO A 214 1.09 13.27 -22.76
CA PRO A 214 1.61 14.62 -22.50
C PRO A 214 3.08 14.66 -22.07
N PHE A 215 3.55 13.60 -21.40
CA PHE A 215 4.90 13.50 -20.84
C PHE A 215 5.71 12.30 -21.37
N GLY A 216 5.24 11.65 -22.44
CA GLY A 216 5.84 10.44 -23.01
C GLY A 216 5.56 9.16 -22.20
N GLU A 217 6.23 8.07 -22.60
CA GLU A 217 5.95 6.70 -22.12
C GLU A 217 6.98 6.13 -21.14
N SER A 218 8.00 6.91 -20.77
CA SER A 218 9.09 6.38 -19.95
C SER A 218 8.65 6.05 -18.53
N GLU A 219 8.89 4.81 -18.12
CA GLU A 219 8.66 4.30 -16.77
C GLU A 219 9.84 4.58 -15.82
N ARG A 220 10.93 5.17 -16.32
CA ARG A 220 12.08 5.51 -15.47
C ARG A 220 11.73 6.71 -14.58
N LEU A 221 11.91 6.55 -13.27
CA LEU A 221 11.66 7.60 -12.26
C LEU A 221 12.34 8.94 -12.62
N SER A 222 13.56 8.91 -13.15
CA SER A 222 14.29 10.12 -13.57
C SER A 222 13.58 10.90 -14.68
N THR A 223 12.84 10.21 -15.55
CA THR A 223 12.04 10.83 -16.62
C THR A 223 10.67 11.26 -16.09
N MET A 224 10.04 10.46 -15.23
CA MET A 224 8.76 10.82 -14.58
C MET A 224 8.90 12.12 -13.78
N LYS A 225 10.00 12.28 -13.05
CA LYS A 225 10.30 13.51 -12.27
C LYS A 225 10.28 14.79 -13.11
N LYS A 226 10.44 14.72 -14.45
CA LYS A 226 10.31 15.91 -15.32
C LYS A 226 8.95 16.60 -15.16
N ARG A 227 7.89 15.87 -14.83
CA ARG A 227 6.54 16.41 -14.58
C ARG A 227 6.49 17.39 -13.41
N LEU A 228 7.47 17.35 -12.51
CA LEU A 228 7.57 18.27 -11.38
C LEU A 228 7.94 19.71 -11.79
N TRP A 229 8.41 19.94 -13.03
CA TRP A 229 8.86 21.26 -13.49
C TRP A 229 8.66 21.53 -14.98
N ARG A 230 8.18 20.55 -15.77
CA ARG A 230 7.97 20.68 -17.21
C ARG A 230 6.48 20.55 -17.52
N ASP A 231 5.94 21.55 -18.19
CA ASP A 231 4.55 21.54 -18.68
C ASP A 231 4.37 20.58 -19.86
N PRO A 232 3.15 20.04 -20.03
CA PRO A 232 2.79 19.32 -21.25
C PRO A 232 2.88 20.26 -22.46
N LYS A 233 3.09 19.67 -23.64
CA LYS A 233 2.97 20.42 -24.89
C LYS A 233 1.49 20.82 -25.08
N PRO A 234 1.13 22.07 -25.38
CA PRO A 234 -0.27 22.42 -25.58
C PRO A 234 -0.90 21.60 -26.71
N PRO A 235 -2.10 20.99 -26.52
CA PRO A 235 -2.77 20.21 -27.55
C PRO A 235 -2.94 20.93 -28.89
N ARG A 236 -3.22 22.25 -28.87
CA ARG A 236 -3.32 23.09 -30.07
C ARG A 236 -2.02 23.22 -30.87
N ASN A 237 -0.87 22.94 -30.26
CA ASN A 237 0.40 22.85 -31.00
C ASN A 237 0.51 21.52 -31.77
N LEU A 238 -0.17 20.45 -31.32
CA LEU A 238 -0.23 19.17 -32.02
C LEU A 238 -1.33 19.13 -33.08
N ARG A 239 -2.49 19.72 -32.76
CA ARG A 239 -3.71 19.70 -33.58
C ARG A 239 -4.31 21.09 -33.67
N LYS A 240 -4.31 21.69 -34.86
CA LYS A 240 -4.80 23.08 -35.06
C LYS A 240 -6.31 23.23 -34.85
N ASP A 241 -7.05 22.15 -35.10
CA ASP A 241 -8.50 21.99 -34.92
C ASP A 241 -8.92 21.78 -33.46
N TYR A 242 -7.96 21.64 -32.54
CA TYR A 242 -8.24 21.30 -31.14
C TYR A 242 -9.08 22.39 -30.43
N PRO A 243 -10.24 22.07 -29.86
CA PRO A 243 -11.13 23.08 -29.27
C PRO A 243 -10.49 23.85 -28.12
N LEU A 244 -10.77 25.15 -28.07
CA LEU A 244 -10.26 26.04 -27.01
C LEU A 244 -10.72 25.59 -25.62
N TRP A 245 -11.99 25.20 -25.50
CA TRP A 245 -12.59 24.73 -24.25
C TRP A 245 -11.90 23.46 -23.74
N LEU A 246 -11.61 22.49 -24.63
CA LEU A 246 -10.99 21.24 -24.25
C LEU A 246 -9.55 21.47 -23.79
N GLN A 247 -8.83 22.38 -24.45
CA GLN A 247 -7.48 22.74 -24.05
C GLN A 247 -7.47 23.42 -22.67
N GLU A 248 -8.45 24.30 -22.41
CA GLU A 248 -8.62 24.93 -21.10
C GLU A 248 -8.76 23.87 -19.99
N ILE A 249 -9.66 22.90 -20.16
CA ILE A 249 -9.87 21.83 -19.19
C ILE A 249 -8.61 20.96 -19.02
N VAL A 250 -8.07 20.45 -20.13
CA VAL A 250 -6.94 19.51 -20.11
C VAL A 250 -5.73 20.14 -19.45
N LEU A 251 -5.36 21.36 -19.84
CA LEU A 251 -4.20 22.04 -19.26
C LEU A 251 -4.44 22.45 -17.80
N ARG A 252 -5.69 22.69 -17.37
CA ARG A 252 -6.02 22.97 -15.97
C ARG A 252 -5.88 21.71 -15.11
N CYS A 253 -6.30 20.55 -15.61
CA CYS A 253 -6.07 19.26 -14.94
C CYS A 253 -4.57 18.93 -14.84
N LEU A 254 -3.77 19.33 -15.83
CA LEU A 254 -2.34 19.05 -15.92
C LEU A 254 -1.44 20.09 -15.22
N GLU A 255 -2.01 21.01 -14.45
CA GLU A 255 -1.21 21.93 -13.62
C GLU A 255 -0.36 21.13 -12.63
N VAL A 256 0.91 21.56 -12.46
CA VAL A 256 1.86 20.88 -11.60
C VAL A 256 1.43 20.96 -10.13
N GLU A 257 0.92 22.12 -9.72
CA GLU A 257 0.43 22.37 -8.37
C GLU A 257 -1.06 21.95 -8.27
N PRO A 258 -1.41 20.98 -7.41
CA PRO A 258 -2.80 20.55 -7.22
C PRO A 258 -3.76 21.71 -6.92
N ALA A 259 -3.32 22.72 -6.16
CA ALA A 259 -4.14 23.89 -5.85
C ALA A 259 -4.58 24.71 -7.07
N TRP A 260 -3.93 24.57 -8.22
CA TRP A 260 -4.28 25.28 -9.46
C TRP A 260 -5.19 24.47 -10.40
N ARG A 261 -5.49 23.21 -10.04
CA ARG A 261 -6.44 22.35 -10.75
C ARG A 261 -7.89 22.68 -10.35
N TYR A 262 -8.81 21.74 -10.56
CA TYR A 262 -10.17 21.88 -10.07
C TYR A 262 -10.23 21.59 -8.55
N PRO A 263 -10.96 22.40 -7.78
CA PRO A 263 -11.24 22.11 -6.37
C PRO A 263 -11.78 20.70 -6.12
N THR A 264 -12.70 20.22 -6.96
CA THR A 264 -13.35 18.91 -6.81
C THR A 264 -13.58 18.23 -8.16
N ALA A 265 -13.74 16.91 -8.14
CA ALA A 265 -14.11 16.13 -9.32
C ALA A 265 -15.52 16.50 -9.82
N ALA A 266 -16.47 16.84 -8.94
CA ALA A 266 -17.77 17.41 -9.33
C ALA A 266 -17.65 18.66 -10.23
N GLN A 267 -16.72 19.59 -9.91
CA GLN A 267 -16.55 20.79 -10.73
C GLN A 267 -15.99 20.44 -12.11
N LEU A 268 -15.05 19.48 -12.19
CA LEU A 268 -14.53 18.99 -13.46
C LEU A 268 -15.63 18.30 -14.28
N ALA A 269 -16.47 17.47 -13.65
CA ALA A 269 -17.61 16.83 -14.30
C ALA A 269 -18.62 17.86 -14.83
N PHE A 270 -18.89 18.92 -14.06
CA PHE A 270 -19.75 20.02 -14.47
C PHE A 270 -19.20 20.74 -15.73
N GLU A 271 -17.93 21.11 -15.74
CA GLU A 271 -17.33 21.78 -16.91
C GLU A 271 -17.27 20.84 -18.14
N LEU A 272 -17.01 19.54 -17.96
CA LEU A 272 -17.01 18.57 -19.06
C LEU A 272 -18.42 18.31 -19.65
N SER A 273 -19.49 18.46 -18.87
CA SER A 273 -20.87 18.31 -19.35
C SER A 273 -21.46 19.61 -19.93
N HIS A 274 -20.89 20.77 -19.60
CA HIS A 274 -21.33 22.10 -20.04
C HIS A 274 -20.19 22.85 -20.73
N TYR A 275 -19.49 22.17 -21.65
CA TYR A 275 -18.25 22.69 -22.24
C TYR A 275 -18.46 23.95 -23.10
N ASP A 276 -19.69 24.21 -23.53
CA ASP A 276 -20.11 25.41 -24.25
C ASP A 276 -20.11 26.67 -23.36
N GLN A 277 -20.16 26.51 -22.04
CA GLN A 277 -20.26 27.60 -21.06
C GLN A 277 -18.92 27.92 -20.38
N ILE A 278 -17.83 27.24 -20.80
CA ILE A 278 -16.52 27.39 -20.17
C ILE A 278 -15.95 28.78 -20.42
N ARG A 279 -15.56 29.44 -19.34
CA ARG A 279 -14.79 30.68 -19.43
C ARG A 279 -13.38 30.38 -19.91
N LEU A 280 -13.11 30.72 -21.17
CA LEU A 280 -11.78 30.63 -21.76
C LEU A 280 -10.82 31.60 -21.08
N THR A 281 -9.62 31.12 -20.75
CA THR A 281 -8.54 31.95 -20.22
C THR A 281 -7.36 31.96 -21.21
N ALA A 282 -6.27 32.64 -20.85
CA ALA A 282 -5.02 32.59 -21.62
C ALA A 282 -4.50 31.15 -21.83
N ARG A 283 -4.92 30.18 -21.01
CA ARG A 283 -4.58 28.75 -21.15
C ARG A 283 -5.19 28.15 -22.43
N SER A 284 -6.42 28.49 -22.76
CA SER A 284 -7.13 28.01 -23.96
C SER A 284 -6.40 28.35 -25.27
N GLU A 285 -5.71 29.49 -25.33
CA GLU A 285 -5.02 29.98 -26.54
C GLU A 285 -3.54 29.58 -26.61
N ARG A 286 -3.00 28.91 -25.59
CA ARG A 286 -1.59 28.51 -25.55
C ARG A 286 -1.20 27.66 -26.76
N THR A 287 -0.21 28.13 -27.51
CA THR A 287 0.37 27.41 -28.65
C THR A 287 1.83 27.03 -28.43
N ALA A 288 2.51 27.60 -27.44
CA ALA A 288 3.90 27.29 -27.11
C ALA A 288 4.03 26.72 -25.69
N THR A 289 5.02 25.84 -25.48
CA THR A 289 5.45 25.45 -24.13
C THR A 289 6.15 26.60 -23.43
N ASP A 290 6.10 26.62 -22.10
CA ASP A 290 6.83 27.59 -21.28
C ASP A 290 8.32 27.74 -21.68
N SER A 291 8.82 28.97 -21.62
CA SER A 291 10.20 29.32 -21.94
C SER A 291 11.20 28.48 -21.14
N PHE A 292 12.38 28.25 -21.72
CA PHE A 292 13.48 27.53 -21.06
C PHE A 292 13.79 28.12 -19.68
N TRP A 293 13.80 29.46 -19.55
CA TRP A 293 14.04 30.16 -18.29
C TRP A 293 12.96 29.90 -17.24
N THR A 294 11.69 29.78 -17.64
CA THR A 294 10.59 29.44 -16.71
C THR A 294 10.75 28.02 -16.17
N ARG A 295 11.11 27.07 -17.04
CA ARG A 295 11.39 25.67 -16.65
C ARG A 295 12.60 25.57 -15.71
N VAL A 296 13.66 26.31 -16.00
CA VAL A 296 14.86 26.40 -15.14
C VAL A 296 14.50 27.03 -13.80
N LYS A 297 13.76 28.15 -13.78
CA LYS A 297 13.32 28.81 -12.54
C LYS A 297 12.48 27.87 -11.66
N ARG A 298 11.52 27.13 -12.22
CA ARG A 298 10.73 26.12 -11.47
C ARG A 298 11.59 24.97 -10.95
N ARG A 299 12.63 24.57 -11.69
CA ARG A 299 13.56 23.50 -11.27
C ARG A 299 14.43 23.92 -10.08
N PHE A 300 14.91 25.16 -10.06
CA PHE A 300 15.82 25.67 -9.02
C PHE A 300 15.12 26.45 -7.90
N ASN A 301 13.88 26.87 -8.11
CA ASN A 301 13.04 27.53 -7.13
C ASN A 301 11.62 26.96 -7.21
N PRO A 302 11.40 25.70 -6.79
CA PRO A 302 10.06 25.15 -6.73
C PRO A 302 9.22 26.06 -5.81
N PRO A 303 7.97 26.41 -6.18
CA PRO A 303 7.11 27.18 -5.28
C PRO A 303 7.08 26.49 -3.91
N GLU A 304 7.07 27.27 -2.82
CA GLU A 304 6.90 26.70 -1.47
C GLU A 304 5.63 25.84 -1.47
N ARG A 305 5.82 24.52 -1.54
CA ARG A 305 4.73 23.55 -1.59
C ARG A 305 4.17 23.47 -0.18
N LYS A 306 3.22 24.35 0.14
CA LYS A 306 2.39 24.17 1.33
C LYS A 306 1.66 22.84 1.14
N ALA A 307 1.93 21.88 2.02
CA ALA A 307 1.20 20.62 2.03
C ALA A 307 -0.31 20.93 2.00
N PRO A 308 -1.09 20.30 1.11
CA PRO A 308 -2.52 20.56 1.04
C PRO A 308 -3.13 20.35 2.43
N VAL A 309 -3.85 21.36 2.92
CA VAL A 309 -4.57 21.27 4.19
C VAL A 309 -5.78 20.38 3.95
N ALA A 310 -5.65 19.09 4.31
CA ALA A 310 -6.76 18.14 4.21
C ALA A 310 -7.97 18.62 5.03
N PRO A 311 -9.21 18.54 4.50
CA PRO A 311 -10.41 18.88 5.26
C PRO A 311 -10.56 17.94 6.48
N GLN A 312 -10.89 18.53 7.62
CA GLN A 312 -10.62 18.01 8.95
C GLN A 312 -11.86 17.47 9.66
N THR A 313 -11.73 16.30 10.30
CA THR A 313 -12.12 16.04 11.71
C THR A 313 -11.81 14.59 12.12
N VAL A 314 -12.03 13.60 11.23
CA VAL A 314 -11.72 12.18 11.49
C VAL A 314 -10.27 11.82 11.09
N TYR A 315 -9.79 12.34 9.95
CA TYR A 315 -8.39 12.21 9.50
C TYR A 315 -7.39 12.62 10.58
N LYS A 316 -7.70 13.67 11.36
CA LYS A 316 -6.83 14.14 12.44
C LYS A 316 -6.70 13.12 13.58
N ARG A 317 -7.69 12.24 13.80
CA ARG A 317 -7.60 11.20 14.84
C ARG A 317 -6.81 9.97 14.38
N LEU A 318 -6.92 9.56 13.12
CA LEU A 318 -6.16 8.42 12.58
C LEU A 318 -4.72 8.81 12.22
N ALA A 319 -4.52 9.99 11.60
CA ALA A 319 -3.18 10.49 11.29
C ALA A 319 -2.42 10.99 12.54
N ALA A 320 -3.11 11.32 13.64
CA ALA A 320 -2.49 11.62 14.93
C ALA A 320 -2.65 10.51 15.97
N ALA A 321 -3.22 9.35 15.59
CA ALA A 321 -3.25 8.17 16.45
C ALA A 321 -1.80 7.72 16.66
N PRO A 322 -1.32 7.63 17.91
CA PRO A 322 0.02 7.19 18.19
C PRO A 322 0.27 5.81 17.57
N ILE A 323 1.42 5.61 16.93
CA ILE A 323 1.81 4.30 16.42
C ILE A 323 2.72 3.63 17.44
N ILE A 324 2.29 2.44 17.87
CA ILE A 324 3.12 1.52 18.63
C ILE A 324 3.64 0.48 17.64
N ALA A 325 4.92 0.56 17.28
CA ALA A 325 5.56 -0.47 16.47
C ALA A 325 6.03 -1.62 17.36
N VAL A 326 5.80 -2.86 16.92
CA VAL A 326 6.28 -4.05 17.60
C VAL A 326 7.16 -4.84 16.65
N ALA A 327 8.43 -4.99 16.99
CA ALA A 327 9.34 -5.84 16.23
C ALA A 327 9.21 -7.29 16.73
N VAL A 328 8.58 -8.14 15.92
CA VAL A 328 8.31 -9.55 16.24
C VAL A 328 9.34 -10.44 15.57
N ASP A 329 10.05 -11.21 16.39
CA ASP A 329 11.06 -12.16 15.92
C ASP A 329 10.40 -13.53 15.70
N LEU A 330 10.02 -13.83 14.46
CA LEU A 330 9.31 -15.06 14.11
C LEU A 330 10.19 -16.34 14.10
N SER A 331 11.22 -16.38 14.94
CA SER A 331 12.02 -17.58 15.20
C SER A 331 11.52 -18.33 16.44
N GLU A 332 11.62 -19.66 16.40
CA GLU A 332 11.24 -20.55 17.51
C GLU A 332 11.90 -20.15 18.85
N ALA A 333 13.17 -19.74 18.80
CA ALA A 333 13.94 -19.30 19.96
C ALA A 333 13.40 -18.04 20.66
N SER A 334 12.45 -17.34 20.03
CA SER A 334 11.90 -16.07 20.53
C SER A 334 10.45 -16.19 21.00
N LYS A 335 9.85 -17.39 21.01
CA LYS A 335 8.44 -17.61 21.39
C LYS A 335 8.06 -16.99 22.74
N GLU A 336 8.77 -17.31 23.81
CA GLU A 336 8.51 -16.75 25.15
C GLU A 336 8.69 -15.23 25.19
N THR A 337 9.69 -14.71 24.47
CA THR A 337 9.94 -13.27 24.42
C THR A 337 8.84 -12.56 23.63
N ASN A 338 8.36 -13.13 22.53
CA ASN A 338 7.27 -12.59 21.72
C ASN A 338 5.94 -12.61 22.49
N GLU A 339 5.73 -13.59 23.37
CA GLU A 339 4.58 -13.60 24.29
C GLU A 339 4.63 -12.40 25.24
N ALA A 340 5.77 -12.20 25.92
CA ALA A 340 5.96 -11.07 26.82
C ALA A 340 5.85 -9.71 26.09
N VAL A 341 6.31 -9.64 24.84
CA VAL A 341 6.15 -8.45 23.97
C VAL A 341 4.68 -8.23 23.62
N ARG A 342 3.90 -9.29 23.33
CA ARG A 342 2.46 -9.19 23.05
C ARG A 342 1.69 -8.69 24.26
N GLU A 343 1.97 -9.22 25.45
CA GLU A 343 1.35 -8.71 26.68
C GLU A 343 1.68 -7.24 26.92
N ALA A 344 2.93 -6.84 26.67
CA ALA A 344 3.34 -5.44 26.76
C ALA A 344 2.59 -4.56 25.76
N ALA A 345 2.40 -5.03 24.53
CA ALA A 345 1.59 -4.36 23.52
C ALA A 345 0.13 -4.22 23.97
N GLY A 346 -0.47 -5.29 24.51
CA GLY A 346 -1.83 -5.25 25.06
C GLY A 346 -1.98 -4.23 26.19
N ARG A 347 -1.01 -4.16 27.12
CA ARG A 347 -0.98 -3.14 28.18
C ARG A 347 -0.85 -1.73 27.63
N ALA A 348 0.01 -1.51 26.65
CA ALA A 348 0.21 -0.19 26.04
C ALA A 348 -1.04 0.28 25.28
N LEU A 349 -1.70 -0.60 24.53
CA LEU A 349 -2.95 -0.31 23.81
C LEU A 349 -4.11 -0.02 24.78
N ALA A 350 -4.16 -0.68 25.94
CA ALA A 350 -5.15 -0.38 26.97
C ALA A 350 -4.96 1.03 27.58
N GLN A 351 -3.72 1.53 27.64
CA GLN A 351 -3.40 2.87 28.13
C GLN A 351 -3.61 3.96 27.06
N LEU A 352 -3.51 3.60 25.78
CA LEU A 352 -3.68 4.50 24.64
C LEU A 352 -4.77 3.95 23.69
N PRO A 353 -6.06 4.11 24.01
CA PRO A 353 -7.15 3.51 23.23
C PRO A 353 -7.24 3.98 21.77
N SER A 354 -6.64 5.13 21.46
CA SER A 354 -6.53 5.67 20.10
C SER A 354 -5.27 5.24 19.37
N ALA A 355 -4.35 4.51 20.00
CA ALA A 355 -3.12 4.07 19.36
C ALA A 355 -3.39 2.95 18.34
N ARG A 356 -2.57 2.90 17.29
CA ARG A 356 -2.53 1.79 16.34
C ARG A 356 -1.28 0.94 16.58
N LEU A 357 -1.40 -0.35 16.30
CA LEU A 357 -0.29 -1.29 16.40
C LEU A 357 0.30 -1.57 15.02
N ALA A 358 1.60 -1.35 14.83
CA ALA A 358 2.31 -1.76 13.63
C ALA A 358 3.21 -2.96 13.94
N CYS A 359 2.83 -4.14 13.46
CA CYS A 359 3.57 -5.38 13.67
C CYS A 359 4.63 -5.54 12.59
N LEU A 360 5.90 -5.51 12.97
CA LEU A 360 7.03 -5.52 12.05
C LEU A 360 7.76 -6.86 12.15
N ASN A 361 7.98 -7.51 11.02
CA ASN A 361 9.01 -8.53 10.87
C ASN A 361 10.06 -8.06 9.87
N VAL A 362 11.33 -8.41 10.08
CA VAL A 362 12.39 -8.13 9.10
C VAL A 362 12.89 -9.43 8.51
N LEU A 363 12.67 -9.59 7.20
CA LEU A 363 13.25 -10.64 6.38
C LEU A 363 14.67 -10.24 6.00
N LYS A 364 15.66 -10.97 6.52
CA LYS A 364 17.07 -10.71 6.24
C LYS A 364 17.41 -11.11 4.81
N THR A 365 17.86 -10.15 4.03
CA THR A 365 18.44 -10.38 2.70
C THR A 365 19.97 -10.41 2.79
N SER A 366 20.60 -11.26 1.97
CA SER A 366 22.05 -11.43 1.89
C SER A 366 22.64 -10.60 0.75
N TYR A 367 23.93 -10.25 0.86
CA TYR A 367 24.63 -9.44 -0.14
C TYR A 367 24.89 -10.15 -1.48
N ILE A 368 24.70 -11.47 -1.55
CA ILE A 368 25.03 -12.27 -2.73
C ILE A 368 23.71 -12.80 -3.32
N ALA A 369 23.26 -12.15 -4.40
CA ALA A 369 21.97 -12.36 -5.05
C ALA A 369 21.69 -13.78 -5.60
N THR A 370 22.60 -14.73 -5.45
CA THR A 370 22.46 -16.09 -5.99
C THR A 370 21.74 -17.08 -5.06
N ARG A 371 21.40 -16.69 -3.81
CA ARG A 371 20.83 -17.61 -2.81
C ARG A 371 19.53 -17.16 -2.12
N ASP A 372 19.07 -15.92 -2.32
CA ASP A 372 17.82 -15.44 -1.73
C ASP A 372 16.65 -15.62 -2.69
N THR A 373 16.02 -16.79 -2.58
CA THR A 373 14.74 -17.09 -3.20
C THR A 373 13.62 -16.38 -2.42
N THR A 374 12.60 -15.84 -3.09
CA THR A 374 11.41 -15.32 -2.37
C THR A 374 10.51 -16.47 -1.85
N LEU A 375 10.76 -17.69 -2.31
CA LEU A 375 10.13 -18.91 -1.80
C LEU A 375 10.96 -19.58 -0.71
N ASP A 376 10.31 -20.20 0.27
CA ASP A 376 10.93 -21.06 1.27
C ASP A 376 11.28 -22.45 0.70
N GLU A 377 11.90 -23.30 1.53
CA GLU A 377 12.29 -24.67 1.16
C GLU A 377 11.10 -25.55 0.74
N ALA A 378 9.87 -25.19 1.16
CA ALA A 378 8.64 -25.87 0.82
C ALA A 378 7.97 -25.33 -0.45
N GLY A 379 8.50 -24.25 -1.03
CA GLY A 379 7.98 -23.56 -2.22
C GLY A 379 6.90 -22.50 -1.93
N HIS A 380 6.75 -22.07 -0.68
CA HIS A 380 5.80 -21.04 -0.28
C HIS A 380 6.44 -19.65 -0.27
N ASN A 381 5.67 -18.61 -0.57
CA ASN A 381 6.18 -17.24 -0.53
C ASN A 381 6.54 -16.83 0.90
N LYS A 382 7.81 -16.48 1.14
CA LYS A 382 8.34 -16.12 2.47
C LYS A 382 7.63 -14.89 3.04
N HIS A 383 7.32 -13.88 2.23
CA HIS A 383 6.63 -12.66 2.68
C HIS A 383 5.23 -12.99 3.19
N VAL A 384 4.44 -13.74 2.42
CA VAL A 384 3.11 -14.21 2.84
C VAL A 384 3.19 -15.04 4.12
N ASN A 385 4.13 -15.98 4.21
CA ASN A 385 4.29 -16.80 5.41
C ASN A 385 4.60 -15.96 6.66
N ARG A 386 5.43 -14.90 6.52
CA ARG A 386 5.73 -13.98 7.63
C ARG A 386 4.53 -13.14 7.99
N LEU A 387 3.77 -12.67 7.00
CA LEU A 387 2.55 -11.90 7.21
C LEU A 387 1.50 -12.71 7.99
N VAL A 388 1.28 -13.97 7.60
CA VAL A 388 0.38 -14.90 8.32
C VAL A 388 0.87 -15.15 9.74
N GLN A 389 2.16 -15.41 9.95
CA GLN A 389 2.73 -15.60 11.28
C GLN A 389 2.60 -14.35 12.18
N LEU A 390 2.70 -13.15 11.60
CA LEU A 390 2.46 -11.90 12.33
C LEU A 390 0.98 -11.75 12.71
N GLN A 391 0.06 -12.10 11.80
CA GLN A 391 -1.38 -12.10 12.04
C GLN A 391 -1.74 -13.07 13.17
N ASP A 392 -1.22 -14.30 13.13
CA ASP A 392 -1.40 -15.31 14.18
C ASP A 392 -0.86 -14.82 15.53
N TRP A 393 0.31 -14.20 15.54
CA TRP A 393 0.89 -13.63 16.76
C TRP A 393 -0.03 -12.56 17.39
N ALA A 394 -0.64 -11.70 16.56
CA ALA A 394 -1.48 -10.60 17.01
C ALA A 394 -2.93 -10.99 17.32
N GLN A 395 -3.41 -12.12 16.82
CA GLN A 395 -4.80 -12.59 16.97
C GLN A 395 -5.34 -12.49 18.42
N PRO A 396 -4.59 -12.85 19.48
CA PRO A 396 -5.08 -12.77 20.85
C PRO A 396 -5.35 -11.34 21.36
N LEU A 397 -4.81 -10.31 20.70
CA LEU A 397 -5.05 -8.90 21.04
C LEU A 397 -6.48 -8.44 20.67
N LYS A 398 -7.19 -9.17 19.80
CA LYS A 398 -8.58 -8.90 19.39
C LYS A 398 -8.82 -7.45 18.92
N LEU A 399 -7.86 -6.90 18.18
CA LEU A 399 -7.93 -5.53 17.66
C LEU A 399 -8.86 -5.46 16.45
N LYS A 400 -9.51 -4.31 16.27
CA LYS A 400 -10.39 -4.07 15.11
C LYS A 400 -9.56 -3.82 13.86
N GLU A 401 -10.16 -4.11 12.71
CA GLU A 401 -9.60 -3.78 11.39
C GLU A 401 -9.27 -2.28 11.30
N GLY A 402 -8.05 -1.94 10.90
CA GLY A 402 -7.51 -0.58 10.87
C GLY A 402 -6.85 -0.09 12.17
N GLN A 403 -6.95 -0.83 13.30
CA GLN A 403 -6.15 -0.57 14.51
C GLN A 403 -4.81 -1.31 14.52
N ILE A 404 -4.61 -2.23 13.59
CA ILE A 404 -3.40 -3.03 13.44
C ILE A 404 -3.00 -3.12 11.97
N THR A 405 -1.70 -3.07 11.71
CA THR A 405 -1.09 -3.25 10.39
C THR A 405 0.07 -4.24 10.49
N PHE A 406 0.32 -5.01 9.43
CA PHE A 406 1.37 -6.01 9.38
C PHE A 406 2.37 -5.66 8.28
N HIS A 407 3.66 -5.65 8.62
CA HIS A 407 4.73 -5.20 7.72
C HIS A 407 5.86 -6.21 7.71
N VAL A 408 6.24 -6.69 6.53
CA VAL A 408 7.39 -7.59 6.36
C VAL A 408 8.47 -6.83 5.57
N LEU A 409 9.42 -6.27 6.30
CA LEU A 409 10.47 -5.42 5.76
C LEU A 409 11.63 -6.28 5.25
N GLU A 410 12.17 -5.96 4.07
CA GLU A 410 13.36 -6.64 3.53
C GLU A 410 14.61 -5.78 3.75
N ALA A 411 15.60 -6.30 4.48
CA ALA A 411 16.84 -5.57 4.75
C ALA A 411 18.01 -6.48 5.16
N THR A 412 19.23 -6.03 4.91
CA THR A 412 20.46 -6.69 5.39
C THR A 412 20.67 -6.50 6.90
N ASP A 413 20.27 -5.35 7.45
CA ASP A 413 20.33 -5.02 8.87
C ASP A 413 18.94 -4.75 9.47
N PRO A 414 18.42 -5.66 10.33
CA PRO A 414 17.11 -5.48 10.95
C PRO A 414 16.96 -4.24 11.82
N ALA A 415 18.02 -3.84 12.53
CA ALA A 415 17.92 -2.68 13.40
C ALA A 415 17.71 -1.40 12.57
N SER A 416 18.50 -1.24 11.50
CA SER A 416 18.34 -0.14 10.56
C SER A 416 16.96 -0.16 9.88
N ALA A 417 16.43 -1.33 9.54
CA ALA A 417 15.09 -1.43 8.95
C ALA A 417 13.98 -0.96 9.89
N ILE A 418 14.03 -1.40 11.16
CA ILE A 418 13.07 -0.98 12.20
C ILE A 418 13.17 0.53 12.45
N LEU A 419 14.39 1.05 12.60
CA LEU A 419 14.63 2.49 12.81
C LEU A 419 14.13 3.33 11.63
N HIS A 420 14.42 2.89 10.41
CA HIS A 420 13.95 3.57 9.20
C HIS A 420 12.43 3.54 9.10
N TYR A 421 11.78 2.40 9.36
CA TYR A 421 10.33 2.33 9.42
C TYR A 421 9.77 3.29 10.48
N ALA A 422 10.36 3.31 11.67
CA ALA A 422 9.91 4.14 12.79
C ALA A 422 9.98 5.64 12.48
N GLU A 423 11.10 6.09 11.90
CA GLU A 423 11.29 7.49 11.51
C GLU A 423 10.28 7.93 10.43
N GLN A 424 10.13 7.12 9.37
CA GLN A 424 9.29 7.49 8.22
C GLN A 424 7.81 7.50 8.55
N ASN A 425 7.36 6.55 9.36
CA ASN A 425 5.97 6.44 9.77
C ASN A 425 5.65 7.25 11.03
N LYS A 426 6.63 7.97 11.60
CA LYS A 426 6.50 8.77 12.84
C LYS A 426 5.98 7.91 14.00
N VAL A 427 6.63 6.78 14.22
CA VAL A 427 6.32 5.87 15.33
C VAL A 427 6.61 6.55 16.66
N ASP A 428 5.66 6.47 17.59
CA ASP A 428 5.75 7.08 18.92
C ASP A 428 6.44 6.15 19.93
N GLN A 429 6.22 4.84 19.78
CA GLN A 429 6.78 3.83 20.66
C GLN A 429 7.18 2.57 19.89
N ILE A 430 8.37 2.01 20.19
CA ILE A 430 8.81 0.71 19.70
C ILE A 430 8.86 -0.28 20.87
N LEU A 431 8.18 -1.41 20.73
CA LEU A 431 8.29 -2.56 21.62
C LEU A 431 9.13 -3.64 20.95
N LEU A 432 10.13 -4.17 21.66
CA LEU A 432 10.97 -5.23 21.13
C LEU A 432 11.51 -6.15 22.20
N GLY A 433 11.64 -7.42 21.84
CA GLY A 433 12.28 -8.43 22.67
C GLY A 433 13.80 -8.30 22.68
N ALA A 434 14.43 -8.49 23.84
CA ALA A 434 15.87 -8.70 23.93
C ALA A 434 16.18 -10.20 24.05
N ARG A 435 16.89 -10.75 23.05
CA ARG A 435 17.38 -12.13 23.09
C ARG A 435 18.41 -12.29 24.23
N ARG A 436 18.16 -13.23 25.15
CA ARG A 436 19.14 -13.67 26.17
C ARG A 436 20.03 -14.78 25.60
N ASN A 437 20.98 -14.43 24.72
CA ASN A 437 22.27 -15.12 24.56
C ASN A 437 23.11 -14.54 23.41
N SER A 438 24.18 -13.82 23.76
CA SER A 438 25.47 -13.98 23.09
C SER A 438 26.58 -13.34 23.92
N PHE A 439 27.09 -14.07 24.91
CA PHE A 439 28.38 -13.73 25.54
C PHE A 439 29.50 -13.58 24.49
N ARG A 440 29.32 -14.13 23.27
CA ARG A 440 30.25 -14.04 22.11
C ARG A 440 29.94 -12.95 21.08
N ARG A 441 28.99 -12.03 21.30
CA ARG A 441 28.66 -10.92 20.35
C ARG A 441 28.67 -9.53 20.99
N SER A 442 29.34 -9.39 22.14
CA SER A 442 29.42 -8.15 22.93
C SER A 442 30.15 -6.98 22.25
N LEU A 443 30.62 -7.12 21.01
CA LEU A 443 31.32 -6.06 20.28
C LEU A 443 30.57 -5.48 19.07
N LEU A 444 29.39 -5.99 18.67
CA LEU A 444 28.65 -5.48 17.50
C LEU A 444 27.18 -5.08 17.76
N GLY A 445 26.74 -5.06 19.02
CA GLY A 445 25.40 -4.60 19.41
C GLY A 445 24.28 -5.58 19.00
N SER A 446 23.40 -5.93 19.93
CA SER A 446 22.16 -6.64 19.57
C SER A 446 21.22 -5.70 18.80
N VAL A 447 20.32 -6.24 17.95
CA VAL A 447 19.26 -5.44 17.29
C VAL A 447 18.55 -4.55 18.31
N SER A 448 18.24 -5.10 19.48
CA SER A 448 17.61 -4.37 20.57
C SER A 448 18.44 -3.25 21.17
N ALA A 449 19.77 -3.42 21.25
CA ALA A 449 20.66 -2.39 21.75
C ALA A 449 20.77 -1.23 20.75
N LYS A 450 20.94 -1.55 19.47
CA LYS A 450 21.03 -0.55 18.39
C LYS A 450 19.74 0.26 18.25
N VAL A 451 18.58 -0.41 18.23
CA VAL A 451 17.28 0.29 18.18
C VAL A 451 17.09 1.19 19.41
N ALA A 452 17.40 0.70 20.61
CA ALA A 452 17.27 1.50 21.83
C ALA A 452 18.22 2.70 21.90
N SER A 453 19.39 2.64 21.27
CA SER A 453 20.36 3.76 21.27
C SER A 453 20.09 4.80 20.18
N GLU A 454 19.51 4.42 19.05
CA GLU A 454 19.39 5.28 17.86
C GLU A 454 17.96 5.76 17.58
N ALA A 455 16.93 5.14 18.16
CA ALA A 455 15.55 5.53 17.88
C ALA A 455 15.23 6.94 18.37
N GLY A 456 14.57 7.72 17.52
CA GLY A 456 14.04 9.05 17.86
C GLY A 456 12.73 9.04 18.65
N CYS A 457 12.27 7.87 19.11
CA CYS A 457 11.00 7.67 19.81
C CYS A 457 11.18 6.80 21.06
N THR A 458 10.09 6.56 21.81
CA THR A 458 10.17 5.77 23.04
C THR A 458 10.46 4.31 22.71
N VAL A 459 11.47 3.71 23.33
CA VAL A 459 11.80 2.29 23.12
C VAL A 459 11.59 1.50 24.41
N THR A 460 10.78 0.46 24.36
CA THR A 460 10.61 -0.51 25.45
C THR A 460 11.22 -1.84 25.07
N VAL A 461 12.32 -2.20 25.75
CA VAL A 461 13.00 -3.49 25.56
C VAL A 461 12.49 -4.49 26.59
N ILE A 462 11.79 -5.52 26.14
CA ILE A 462 11.20 -6.57 26.98
C ILE A 462 12.19 -7.73 27.17
N ARG A 463 12.39 -8.13 28.43
CA ARG A 463 13.24 -9.26 28.84
C ARG A 463 12.43 -10.20 29.73
N VAL A 464 12.40 -11.49 29.39
CA VAL A 464 11.75 -12.52 30.21
C VAL A 464 12.67 -12.91 31.38
N ARG A 465 12.16 -12.87 32.62
CA ARG A 465 12.89 -13.33 33.83
C ARG A 465 12.87 -14.86 33.89
N ARG A 466 13.92 -15.47 34.47
CA ARG A 466 13.93 -16.92 34.74
C ARG A 466 13.06 -17.15 35.97
N GLU A 467 12.12 -18.08 35.94
CA GLU A 467 11.72 -18.76 37.17
C GLU A 467 12.89 -19.66 37.55
N GLU A 468 13.42 -19.48 38.75
CA GLU A 468 14.47 -20.33 39.28
C GLU A 468 13.91 -21.76 39.36
N ALA A 469 14.56 -22.66 38.63
CA ALA A 469 14.28 -24.08 38.75
C ALA A 469 14.38 -24.46 40.24
N GLN A 470 13.31 -25.11 40.72
CA GLN A 470 13.15 -25.62 42.07
C GLN A 470 14.46 -26.20 42.60
N ALA A 471 14.84 -25.74 43.79
CA ALA A 471 15.99 -26.23 44.54
C ALA A 471 15.99 -27.76 44.55
N GLU A 472 17.08 -28.36 44.07
CA GLU A 472 17.41 -29.75 44.32
C GLU A 472 17.42 -29.97 45.85
N PRO A 473 16.83 -31.05 46.38
CA PRO A 473 16.90 -31.34 47.79
C PRO A 473 18.33 -31.75 48.13
N GLU A 474 18.99 -31.01 49.03
CA GLU A 474 20.24 -31.43 49.66
C GLU A 474 20.06 -32.83 50.26
N SER A 475 20.82 -33.78 49.73
CA SER A 475 20.98 -35.11 50.29
C SER A 475 21.61 -35.02 51.68
N ALA A 476 20.81 -35.22 52.72
CA ALA A 476 21.27 -35.44 54.07
C ALA A 476 21.92 -36.83 54.18
N GLU A 477 23.26 -36.89 54.16
CA GLU A 477 24.01 -38.05 54.64
C GLU A 477 24.14 -37.98 56.17
N ALA A 478 23.67 -39.04 56.83
CA ALA A 478 23.79 -39.25 58.28
C ALA A 478 25.21 -39.71 58.66
N PRO A 479 25.69 -39.41 59.89
CA PRO A 479 27.05 -39.75 60.31
C PRO A 479 27.16 -41.22 60.76
N SER A 480 28.17 -41.93 60.29
CA SER A 480 28.58 -43.23 60.83
C SER A 480 29.55 -43.07 62.00
N SER A 481 29.24 -43.74 63.10
CA SER A 481 30.03 -43.92 64.32
C SER A 481 31.31 -44.75 64.16
N GLY A 482 32.34 -44.43 64.96
CA GLY A 482 33.50 -45.27 65.32
C GLY A 482 34.82 -44.48 65.34
N GLU A 483 35.28 -43.88 66.44
CA GLU A 483 36.20 -44.45 67.48
C GLU A 483 37.42 -45.17 66.86
N VAL A 484 38.70 -44.85 67.10
CA VAL A 484 39.46 -44.65 68.36
C VAL A 484 40.84 -43.96 68.10
N SER A 485 41.24 -43.06 69.00
CA SER A 485 42.58 -42.72 69.58
C SER A 485 43.91 -42.98 68.82
N GLU A 486 44.76 -41.93 68.70
CA GLU A 486 46.04 -41.79 69.42
C GLU A 486 46.82 -40.49 69.03
N THR A 487 47.21 -39.70 70.06
CA THR A 487 48.48 -38.95 70.30
C THR A 487 49.16 -38.16 69.15
N VAL A 488 49.58 -36.89 69.29
CA VAL A 488 50.69 -36.36 70.13
C VAL A 488 50.63 -34.80 70.18
N ALA A 489 51.19 -34.27 71.27
CA ALA A 489 51.36 -32.88 71.71
C ALA A 489 51.98 -31.85 70.73
N ALA A 490 51.71 -30.59 71.07
CA ALA A 490 52.20 -29.31 70.52
C ALA A 490 53.74 -29.11 70.68
N PRO A 491 54.39 -28.01 70.19
CA PRO A 491 53.87 -26.67 69.86
C PRO A 491 53.72 -26.35 68.38
#